data_AF-A0A9N9P341-F1
#
_entry.id   AF-A0A9N9P341-F1
#
_cell.length_a   1.000
_cell.length_b   1.000
_cell.length_c   1.000
_cell.angle_alpha   90.00
_cell.angle_beta   90.00
_cell.angle_gamma   90.00
#
_symmetry.space_group_name_H-M   'P 1'
#
loop_
_entity.id
_entity.type
_entity.pdbx_description
1 polymer ?
#
loop_
_entity_poly.entity_id
_entity_poly.type
_entity_poly.pdbx_seq_one_letter_code
_entity_poly.pdbx_strand_id
1 'polypeptide(L)'
;VIADSLKRYYELKGKEVVLSTGTDEHGLKARTDFDNFSMIQQAAIKENKSPQEFCDQISNRFRELFDTANISYTTFMRTTDQRHIETVKYFWNQLVDGGHIYKGAHEGWYSISDEAFYNASQVHETVTSDGNK
;
A
#
# COMPACT_ATOMS: atom_id res chain seq x y z
N VAL A 1 10.41 -4.57 14.25
CA VAL A 1 11.33 -4.62 15.41
C VAL A 1 10.79 -3.85 16.61
N ILE A 2 10.61 -2.53 16.57
CA ILE A 2 10.12 -1.74 17.73
C ILE A 2 8.77 -2.26 18.25
N ALA A 3 7.82 -2.51 17.35
CA ALA A 3 6.51 -3.06 17.72
C ALA A 3 6.59 -4.46 18.35
N ASP A 4 7.58 -5.28 17.94
CA ASP A 4 7.83 -6.61 18.53
C ASP A 4 8.37 -6.49 19.96
N SER A 5 9.34 -5.60 20.18
CA SER A 5 9.88 -5.32 21.51
C SER A 5 8.78 -4.85 22.47
N LEU A 6 7.86 -4.00 21.99
CA LEU A 6 6.72 -3.55 22.78
C LEU A 6 5.72 -4.68 23.05
N LYS A 7 5.40 -5.51 22.06
CA LYS A 7 4.51 -6.66 22.25
C LYS A 7 5.06 -7.56 23.37
N ARG A 8 6.32 -7.99 23.25
CA ARG A 8 6.96 -8.88 24.22
C ARG A 8 7.01 -8.26 25.62
N TYR A 9 7.29 -6.96 25.71
CA TYR A 9 7.26 -6.24 26.99
C TYR A 9 5.89 -6.31 27.68
N TYR A 10 4.81 -6.13 26.92
CA TYR A 10 3.45 -6.19 27.47
C TYR A 10 2.98 -7.61 27.75
N GLU A 11 3.38 -8.60 26.94
CA GLU A 11 3.16 -10.02 27.21
C GLU A 11 3.84 -10.45 28.53
N LEU A 12 5.07 -9.99 28.77
CA LEU A 12 5.78 -10.22 30.05
C LEU A 12 5.07 -9.57 31.24
N LYS A 13 4.26 -8.54 31.01
CA LYS A 13 3.39 -7.93 32.03
C LYS A 13 2.04 -8.63 32.18
N GLY A 14 1.83 -9.76 31.51
CA GLY A 14 0.59 -10.52 31.56
C GLY A 14 -0.56 -9.88 30.80
N LYS A 15 -0.29 -8.96 29.86
CA LYS A 15 -1.33 -8.39 29.00
C LYS A 15 -1.52 -9.22 27.74
N GLU A 16 -2.77 -9.33 27.29
CA GLU A 16 -3.08 -9.81 25.95
C GLU A 16 -2.75 -8.73 24.92
N VAL A 17 -1.90 -9.06 23.94
CA VAL A 17 -1.45 -8.12 22.93
C VAL A 17 -1.51 -8.74 21.54
N VAL A 18 -2.08 -7.98 20.61
CA VAL A 18 -2.13 -8.34 19.19
C VAL A 18 -1.13 -7.47 18.43
N LEU A 19 -0.23 -8.11 17.69
CA LEU A 19 0.62 -7.45 16.71
C LEU A 19 0.21 -7.90 15.31
N SER A 20 -0.43 -7.01 14.56
CA SER A 20 -0.72 -7.22 13.14
C SER A 20 0.38 -6.60 12.30
N THR A 21 0.87 -7.34 11.33
CA THR A 21 1.78 -6.87 10.28
C THR A 21 1.26 -7.33 8.92
N GLY A 22 1.92 -6.98 7.82
CA GLY A 22 1.44 -7.37 6.51
C GLY A 22 2.14 -6.72 5.33
N THR A 23 1.65 -7.05 4.14
CA THR A 23 2.06 -6.40 2.88
C THR A 23 0.93 -5.55 2.31
N ASP A 24 1.29 -4.31 1.98
CA ASP A 24 0.49 -3.50 1.08
C ASP A 24 0.83 -3.88 -0.37
N GLU A 25 -0.20 -4.28 -1.10
CA GLU A 25 -0.14 -4.86 -2.43
C GLU A 25 -1.01 -4.04 -3.39
N HIS A 26 -1.42 -2.83 -2.97
CA HIS A 26 -2.15 -1.89 -3.78
C HIS A 26 -1.36 -0.58 -3.83
N GLY A 27 -0.79 -0.26 -4.99
CA GLY A 27 -0.09 1.00 -5.23
C GLY A 27 -0.55 1.61 -6.54
N LEU A 28 -1.04 2.86 -6.49
CA LEU A 28 -1.48 3.63 -7.64
C LEU A 28 -0.26 4.31 -8.28
N LYS A 29 0.39 3.64 -9.23
CA LYS A 29 1.08 4.41 -10.27
C LYS A 29 0.10 4.81 -11.35
N ALA A 30 -0.71 5.81 -11.02
CA ALA A 30 -1.42 6.60 -12.01
C ALA A 30 -0.37 7.19 -12.97
N ARG A 31 -0.24 6.60 -14.16
CA ARG A 31 0.25 7.31 -15.33
C ARG A 31 -0.98 7.75 -16.11
N THR A 32 -0.89 8.93 -16.68
CA THR A 32 -1.93 9.66 -17.44
C THR A 32 -2.42 8.95 -18.70
N ASP A 33 -1.95 7.74 -18.97
CA ASP A 33 -2.15 7.06 -20.22
C ASP A 33 -2.97 5.80 -19.96
N PHE A 34 -4.16 5.74 -20.57
CA PHE A 34 -5.19 4.71 -20.41
C PHE A 34 -4.71 3.27 -20.76
N ASP A 35 -3.48 3.14 -21.30
CA ASP A 35 -2.92 1.90 -21.85
C ASP A 35 -1.73 1.31 -21.06
N ASN A 36 -1.36 1.87 -19.90
CA ASN A 36 -0.15 1.41 -19.19
C ASN A 36 -0.40 0.84 -17.79
N PHE A 37 -0.16 -0.47 -17.69
CA PHE A 37 -0.19 -1.38 -16.55
C PHE A 37 0.26 -0.79 -15.19
N SER A 38 -0.38 -1.19 -14.08
CA SER A 38 -0.02 -0.80 -12.71
C SER A 38 1.45 -1.10 -12.38
N MET A 39 2.02 -0.45 -11.36
CA MET A 39 3.44 -0.69 -11.02
C MET A 39 3.73 -2.16 -10.69
N ILE A 40 2.78 -2.82 -10.03
CA ILE A 40 2.83 -4.26 -9.74
C ILE A 40 2.75 -5.06 -11.05
N GLN A 41 1.88 -4.68 -11.98
CA GLN A 41 1.83 -5.31 -13.30
C GLN A 41 3.12 -5.10 -14.09
N GLN A 42 3.74 -3.91 -14.05
CA GLN A 42 5.03 -3.66 -14.72
C GLN A 42 6.16 -4.49 -14.12
N ALA A 43 6.21 -4.61 -12.80
CA ALA A 43 7.18 -5.46 -12.12
C ALA A 43 6.96 -6.94 -12.44
N ALA A 44 5.70 -7.38 -12.48
CA ALA A 44 5.32 -8.73 -12.86
C ALA A 44 5.68 -9.04 -14.33
N ILE A 45 5.41 -8.12 -15.26
CA ILE A 45 5.81 -8.25 -16.69
C ILE A 45 7.32 -8.35 -16.83
N LYS A 46 8.10 -7.53 -16.10
CA LYS A 46 9.58 -7.62 -16.11
C LYS A 46 10.08 -8.99 -15.64
N GLU A 47 9.33 -9.64 -14.75
CA GLU A 47 9.64 -10.97 -14.25
C GLU A 47 8.90 -12.10 -15.00
N ASN A 48 8.16 -11.80 -16.07
CA ASN A 48 7.28 -12.74 -16.79
C ASN A 48 6.31 -13.51 -15.87
N LYS A 49 5.72 -12.81 -14.90
CA LYS A 49 4.74 -13.35 -13.94
C LYS A 49 3.43 -12.59 -14.02
N SER A 50 2.36 -13.20 -13.51
CA SER A 50 1.12 -12.46 -13.24
C SER A 50 1.30 -11.52 -12.03
N PRO A 51 0.49 -10.44 -11.94
CA PRO A 51 0.53 -9.52 -10.80
C PRO A 51 0.32 -10.21 -9.45
N GLN A 52 -0.57 -11.20 -9.42
CA GLN A 52 -0.85 -11.98 -8.22
C GLN A 52 0.36 -12.81 -7.80
N GLU A 53 0.99 -13.53 -8.74
CA GLU A 53 2.18 -14.33 -8.45
C GLU A 53 3.34 -13.46 -7.98
N PHE A 54 3.49 -12.26 -8.54
CA PHE A 54 4.48 -11.29 -8.08
C PHE A 54 4.20 -10.84 -6.63
N CYS A 55 2.96 -10.46 -6.32
CA CYS A 55 2.55 -10.11 -4.96
C CYS A 55 2.75 -11.27 -3.98
N ASP A 56 2.35 -12.49 -4.36
CA ASP A 56 2.52 -13.70 -3.54
C ASP A 56 3.99 -13.94 -3.21
N GLN A 57 4.88 -13.81 -4.21
CA GLN A 57 6.31 -13.97 -4.01
C GLN A 57 6.89 -12.92 -3.06
N ILE A 58 6.53 -11.64 -3.24
CA ILE A 58 7.01 -10.56 -2.39
C ILE A 58 6.47 -10.73 -0.96
N SER A 59 5.20 -11.06 -0.80
CA SER A 59 4.58 -11.31 0.50
C SER A 59 5.26 -12.47 1.24
N ASN A 60 5.58 -13.56 0.54
CA ASN A 60 6.31 -14.68 1.11
C ASN A 60 7.72 -14.29 1.55
N ARG A 61 8.47 -13.52 0.75
CA ARG A 61 9.79 -13.01 1.15
C ARG A 61 9.73 -12.16 2.42
N PHE A 62 8.72 -11.31 2.55
CA PHE A 62 8.51 -10.55 3.79
C PHE A 62 8.22 -11.49 4.96
N ARG A 63 7.31 -12.44 4.80
CA ARG A 63 6.99 -13.42 5.85
C ARG A 63 8.24 -14.17 6.33
N GLU A 64 9.04 -14.70 5.40
CA GLU A 64 10.30 -15.38 5.70
C GLU A 64 11.28 -14.45 6.45
N LEU A 65 11.36 -13.17 6.07
CA LEU A 65 12.17 -12.18 6.76
C LEU A 65 11.68 -11.94 8.20
N PHE A 66 10.37 -11.79 8.40
CA PHE A 66 9.78 -11.62 9.73
C PHE A 66 10.02 -12.85 10.62
N ASP A 67 9.91 -14.05 10.06
CA ASP A 67 10.15 -15.31 10.76
C ASP A 67 11.64 -15.47 11.11
N THR A 68 12.53 -15.18 10.17
CA THR A 68 14.00 -15.20 10.38
C THR A 68 14.42 -14.18 11.44
N ALA A 69 13.78 -13.01 11.46
CA ALA A 69 14.00 -11.98 12.47
C ALA A 69 13.31 -12.29 13.82
N ASN A 70 12.66 -13.44 13.96
CA ASN A 70 11.92 -13.88 15.16
C ASN A 70 10.92 -12.82 15.65
N ILE A 71 10.21 -12.20 14.71
CA ILE A 71 9.17 -11.22 15.04
C ILE A 71 7.92 -11.97 15.49
N SER A 72 7.49 -11.75 16.73
CA SER A 72 6.29 -12.32 17.31
C SER A 72 5.05 -11.59 16.80
N TYR A 73 4.74 -11.64 15.50
CA TYR A 73 3.47 -11.12 15.01
C TYR A 73 2.33 -12.12 15.28
N THR A 74 1.14 -11.62 15.61
CA THR A 74 -0.08 -12.42 15.84
C THR A 74 -0.80 -12.71 14.53
N THR A 75 -0.72 -11.79 13.57
CA THR A 75 -1.36 -11.94 12.26
C THR A 75 -0.53 -11.24 11.20
N PHE A 76 -0.45 -11.88 10.04
CA PHE A 76 0.13 -11.32 8.83
C PHE A 76 -0.98 -11.15 7.81
N MET A 77 -1.39 -9.92 7.52
CA MET A 77 -2.45 -9.60 6.56
C MET A 77 -1.86 -9.18 5.22
N ARG A 78 -2.57 -9.51 4.14
CA ARG A 78 -2.31 -8.96 2.82
C ARG A 78 -3.50 -8.13 2.39
N THR A 79 -3.26 -7.00 1.72
CA THR A 79 -4.38 -6.18 1.21
C THR A 79 -5.14 -6.87 0.08
N THR A 80 -4.57 -7.92 -0.54
CA THR A 80 -5.24 -8.79 -1.52
C THR A 80 -6.03 -9.93 -0.88
N ASP A 81 -5.96 -10.14 0.44
CA ASP A 81 -6.71 -11.19 1.12
C ASP A 81 -8.22 -10.93 1.01
N GLN A 82 -8.99 -11.99 0.75
CA GLN A 82 -10.44 -11.92 0.64
C GLN A 82 -11.10 -11.25 1.86
N ARG A 83 -10.61 -11.55 3.08
CA ARG A 83 -11.09 -10.92 4.32
C ARG A 83 -10.86 -9.41 4.35
N HIS A 84 -9.73 -8.93 3.82
CA HIS A 84 -9.45 -7.50 3.72
C HIS A 84 -10.42 -6.84 2.75
N ILE A 85 -10.60 -7.42 1.56
CA ILE A 85 -11.53 -6.94 0.53
C ILE A 85 -12.95 -6.82 1.08
N GLU A 86 -13.44 -7.86 1.77
CA GLU A 86 -14.77 -7.87 2.38
C GLU A 86 -14.93 -6.78 3.45
N THR A 87 -13.91 -6.62 4.31
CA THR A 87 -13.92 -5.60 5.36
C THR A 87 -13.95 -4.19 4.78
N VAL A 88 -13.15 -3.92 3.74
CA VAL A 88 -13.12 -2.63 3.05
C VAL A 88 -14.45 -2.35 2.36
N LYS A 89 -15.03 -3.34 1.67
CA LYS A 89 -16.36 -3.20 1.04
C LYS A 89 -17.45 -2.89 2.06
N TYR A 90 -17.44 -3.58 3.19
CA TYR A 90 -18.38 -3.32 4.28
C TYR A 90 -18.22 -1.89 4.82
N PHE A 91 -16.99 -1.48 5.13
CA PHE A 91 -16.70 -0.12 5.61
C PHE A 91 -17.11 0.95 4.59
N TRP A 92 -16.83 0.74 3.31
CA TRP A 92 -17.25 1.63 2.23
C TRP A 92 -18.77 1.80 2.19
N ASN A 93 -19.52 0.70 2.22
CA ASN A 93 -20.98 0.75 2.19
C ASN A 93 -21.55 1.50 3.40
N GLN A 94 -21.00 1.29 4.60
CA GLN A 94 -21.40 2.05 5.79
C GLN A 94 -21.20 3.56 5.62
N LEU A 95 -20.12 3.99 4.96
CA LEU A 95 -19.87 5.41 4.69
C LEU A 95 -20.82 5.98 3.63
N VAL A 96 -21.16 5.20 2.61
CA VAL A 96 -22.16 5.58 1.59
C VAL A 96 -23.53 5.73 2.24
N ASP A 97 -23.97 4.72 2.99
CA ASP A 97 -25.27 4.68 3.66
C ASP A 97 -25.42 5.79 4.72
N GLY A 98 -24.31 6.15 5.38
CA GLY A 98 -24.24 7.26 6.32
C GLY A 98 -24.21 8.65 5.67
N GLY A 99 -24.20 8.75 4.34
CA GLY A 99 -24.10 10.03 3.62
C GLY A 99 -22.75 10.73 3.80
N HIS A 100 -21.69 9.99 4.17
CA HIS A 100 -20.35 10.52 4.38
C HIS A 100 -19.51 10.58 3.10
N ILE A 101 -19.97 9.93 2.02
CA ILE A 101 -19.32 9.94 0.71
C ILE A 101 -20.12 10.81 -0.24
N TYR A 102 -19.44 11.75 -0.88
CA TYR A 102 -19.98 12.54 -1.97
C TYR A 102 -19.02 12.50 -3.16
N LYS A 103 -19.56 12.68 -4.36
CA LYS A 103 -18.76 12.79 -5.58
C LYS A 103 -18.32 14.25 -5.76
N GLY A 104 -17.01 14.46 -5.81
CA GLY A 104 -16.40 15.74 -6.18
C GLY A 104 -15.52 15.56 -7.41
N ALA A 105 -15.16 16.68 -8.05
CA ALA A 105 -14.06 16.72 -8.99
C ALA A 105 -12.88 17.42 -8.31
N HIS A 106 -11.68 16.87 -8.49
CA HIS A 106 -10.45 17.46 -8.02
C HIS A 106 -9.46 17.46 -9.18
N GLU A 107 -8.84 18.61 -9.41
CA GLU A 107 -7.77 18.79 -10.38
C GLU A 107 -6.53 19.34 -9.68
N GLY A 108 -5.37 18.92 -10.13
CA GLY A 108 -4.09 19.31 -9.55
C GLY A 108 -2.94 18.66 -10.29
N TRP A 109 -1.73 19.12 -10.00
CA TRP A 109 -0.52 18.51 -10.54
C TRP A 109 -0.25 17.19 -9.82
N TYR A 110 -0.18 16.09 -10.57
CA TYR A 110 0.05 14.78 -9.97
C TYR A 110 1.53 14.39 -10.02
N SER A 111 2.12 14.14 -8.85
CA SER A 111 3.47 13.58 -8.76
C SER A 111 3.39 12.05 -8.74
N ILE A 112 4.01 11.40 -9.72
CA ILE A 112 4.10 9.94 -9.78
C ILE A 112 5.04 9.38 -8.71
N SER A 113 6.05 10.14 -8.28
CA SER A 113 6.97 9.69 -7.23
C SER A 113 6.32 9.68 -5.86
N ASP A 114 5.45 10.66 -5.61
CA ASP A 114 4.86 10.88 -4.28
C ASP A 114 3.43 10.34 -4.19
N GLU A 115 2.87 9.88 -5.31
CA GLU A 115 1.49 9.39 -5.45
C GLU A 115 0.45 10.38 -4.89
N ALA A 116 0.70 11.68 -5.12
CA ALA A 116 -0.05 12.78 -4.52
C ALA A 116 -0.33 13.91 -5.51
N PHE A 117 -1.47 14.58 -5.31
CA PHE A 117 -1.82 15.82 -5.99
C PHE A 117 -1.25 17.03 -5.25
N TYR A 118 -0.63 17.93 -6.00
CA TYR A 118 -0.10 19.20 -5.53
C TYR A 118 -0.88 20.37 -6.11
N ASN A 119 -1.06 21.41 -5.30
CA ASN A 119 -1.57 22.69 -5.77
C ASN A 119 -0.51 23.41 -6.60
N ALA A 120 -0.94 24.31 -7.48
CA ALA A 120 -0.02 25.07 -8.33
C ALA A 120 1.03 25.87 -7.54
N SER A 121 0.74 26.30 -6.32
CA SER A 121 1.70 26.99 -5.45
C SER A 121 2.84 26.11 -4.92
N GLN A 122 2.68 24.79 -4.98
CA GLN A 122 3.65 23.81 -4.51
C GLN A 122 4.53 23.26 -5.65
N VAL A 123 4.26 23.67 -6.88
CA VAL A 123 4.97 23.22 -8.08
C VAL A 123 5.74 24.41 -8.67
N HIS A 124 6.97 24.17 -9.09
CA HIS A 124 7.79 25.16 -9.78
C HIS A 124 8.42 24.52 -11.03
N GLU A 125 8.47 25.27 -12.13
CA GLU A 125 9.16 24.82 -13.34
C GLU A 125 10.68 24.82 -13.09
N THR A 126 11.33 23.72 -13.45
CA THR A 126 12.79 23.61 -13.42
C THR A 126 13.28 23.16 -14.79
N VAL A 127 14.23 23.88 -15.37
CA VAL A 127 14.86 23.46 -16.62
C VAL A 127 15.86 22.35 -16.31
N THR A 128 15.64 21.18 -16.91
CA THR A 128 16.59 20.06 -16.85
C THR A 128 17.88 20.39 -17.58
N SER A 129 18.98 19.71 -17.23
CA SER A 129 20.31 19.90 -17.83
C SER A 129 20.34 19.83 -19.36
N ASP A 130 19.34 19.15 -19.93
CA ASP A 130 19.18 18.91 -21.37
C ASP A 130 18.33 19.99 -22.08
N GLY A 131 17.94 21.07 -21.37
CA GLY A 131 17.21 22.20 -21.93
C GLY A 131 15.69 22.01 -22.04
N ASN A 132 15.17 20.90 -21.55
CA ASN A 132 13.73 20.66 -21.48
C ASN A 132 13.13 21.29 -20.21
N LYS A 133 11.99 21.96 -20.37
CA LYS A 133 11.17 22.49 -19.28
C LYS A 133 10.30 21.41 -18.66
#